data_AF-A0A958KSV5-F1
#
_entry.id   AF-A0A958KSV5-F1
#
_cell.length_a   1.000
_cell.length_b   1.000
_cell.length_c   1.000
_cell.angle_alpha   90.00
_cell.angle_beta   90.00
_cell.angle_gamma   90.00
#
_symmetry.space_group_name_H-M   'P 1'
#
loop_
_entity.id
_entity.type
_entity.pdbx_description
1 polymer ?
#
loop_
_entity_poly.entity_id
_entity_poly.type
_entity_poly.pdbx_seq_one_letter_code
_entity_poly.pdbx_strand_id
1 'polypeptide(L)'
;MRIQHFFDPDTYTLTYLVIDQDTKDTVIIDPVLDFDPPSGLVSDTSITKVISYITEQNLNVRAILETHAHADHLSSSQVLKQIYPNAILGIGEKIKVVQEVFKQHLNIEYIKTNGSQFDRLFKDFEEVEFGSLKMKAIPTPGHTPACMSYLFGDAIFTGDALFMPDYGTGRCDFPKGSAKELYHSVSQNLYSLPDNTRVFVGHDYSPNGRDM
;
A
#
# COMPACT_ATOMS: atom_id res chain seq x y z
N MET A 1 -2.99 18.89 5.04
CA MET A 1 -2.91 17.54 4.43
C MET A 1 -4.32 17.00 4.25
N ARG A 2 -4.71 16.63 3.03
CA ARG A 2 -5.98 15.99 2.68
C ARG A 2 -5.72 14.53 2.30
N ILE A 3 -6.56 13.61 2.77
CA ILE A 3 -6.56 12.22 2.31
C ILE A 3 -7.79 12.01 1.43
N GLN A 4 -7.59 11.49 0.22
CA GLN A 4 -8.65 11.01 -0.65
C GLN A 4 -8.50 9.49 -0.79
N HIS A 5 -9.59 8.75 -0.75
CA HIS A 5 -9.58 7.30 -1.01
C HIS A 5 -10.43 6.96 -2.24
N PHE A 6 -10.15 5.80 -2.82
CA PHE A 6 -10.89 5.19 -3.91
C PHE A 6 -11.09 3.72 -3.56
N PHE A 7 -12.36 3.33 -3.38
CA PHE A 7 -12.74 1.97 -3.08
C PHE A 7 -12.95 1.17 -4.37
N ASP A 8 -12.31 0.01 -4.46
CA ASP A 8 -12.54 -0.97 -5.51
C ASP A 8 -13.51 -2.06 -5.01
N PRO A 9 -14.72 -2.18 -5.58
CA PRO A 9 -15.73 -3.13 -5.08
C PRO A 9 -15.41 -4.60 -5.39
N ASP A 10 -14.53 -4.89 -6.35
CA ASP A 10 -14.23 -6.26 -6.74
C ASP A 10 -13.20 -6.91 -5.79
N THR A 11 -12.27 -6.11 -5.27
CA THR A 11 -11.19 -6.57 -4.37
C THR A 11 -11.32 -6.05 -2.93
N TYR A 12 -12.24 -5.10 -2.69
CA TYR A 12 -12.41 -4.37 -1.43
C TYR A 12 -11.21 -3.49 -1.04
N THR A 13 -10.31 -3.22 -1.99
CA THR A 13 -9.10 -2.43 -1.78
C THR A 13 -9.43 -0.95 -1.67
N LEU A 14 -8.72 -0.25 -0.78
CA LEU A 14 -8.72 1.21 -0.69
C LEU A 14 -7.38 1.76 -1.21
N THR A 15 -7.42 2.35 -2.40
CA THR A 15 -6.31 3.16 -2.91
C THR A 15 -6.39 4.56 -2.29
N TYR A 16 -5.27 5.09 -1.80
CA TYR A 16 -5.23 6.42 -1.18
C TYR A 16 -4.38 7.43 -1.95
N LEU A 17 -4.79 8.70 -1.89
CA LEU A 17 -3.97 9.87 -2.20
C LEU A 17 -3.74 10.67 -0.91
N VAL A 18 -2.47 10.80 -0.53
CA VAL A 18 -2.02 11.73 0.51
C VAL A 18 -1.61 13.02 -0.17
N ILE A 19 -2.33 14.12 0.11
CA ILE A 19 -2.20 15.37 -0.63
C ILE A 19 -1.80 16.50 0.32
N ASP A 20 -0.69 17.17 0.03
CA ASP A 20 -0.46 18.50 0.56
C ASP A 20 -1.30 19.52 -0.21
N GLN A 21 -2.14 20.27 0.50
CA GLN A 21 -3.10 21.18 -0.13
C GLN A 21 -2.42 22.43 -0.69
N ASP A 22 -1.27 22.82 -0.13
CA ASP A 22 -0.56 24.03 -0.49
C ASP A 22 0.35 23.81 -1.70
N THR A 23 1.22 22.79 -1.66
CA THR A 23 2.16 22.47 -2.74
C THR A 23 1.56 21.58 -3.84
N LYS A 24 0.41 20.94 -3.55
CA LYS A 24 -0.20 19.87 -4.37
C LYS A 24 0.64 18.61 -4.46
N ASP A 25 1.73 18.49 -3.70
CA ASP A 25 2.52 17.25 -3.64
C ASP A 25 1.64 16.11 -3.15
N THR A 26 1.70 14.99 -3.89
CA THR A 26 0.78 13.87 -3.72
C THR A 26 1.52 12.54 -3.73
N VAL A 27 1.16 11.67 -2.80
CA VAL A 27 1.60 10.27 -2.74
C VAL A 27 0.40 9.36 -2.98
N ILE A 28 0.56 8.36 -3.84
CA ILE A 28 -0.42 7.30 -4.10
C ILE A 28 -0.03 6.06 -3.29
N ILE A 29 -0.99 5.40 -2.64
CA ILE A 29 -0.75 4.19 -1.85
C ILE A 29 -1.71 3.09 -2.32
N ASP A 30 -1.18 1.90 -2.55
CA ASP A 30 -1.87 0.66 -2.93
C ASP A 30 -2.84 0.83 -4.13
N PRO A 31 -2.34 1.21 -5.32
CA PRO A 31 -3.16 1.48 -6.48
C PRO A 31 -3.58 0.20 -7.20
N VAL A 32 -4.88 0.07 -7.52
CA VAL A 32 -5.45 -1.15 -8.13
C VAL A 32 -5.39 -1.13 -9.67
N LEU A 33 -5.05 -2.27 -10.27
CA LEU A 33 -5.26 -2.63 -11.66
C LEU A 33 -6.30 -3.74 -11.72
N ASP A 34 -7.38 -3.52 -12.45
CA ASP A 34 -8.51 -4.45 -12.45
C ASP A 34 -8.15 -5.73 -13.22
N PHE A 35 -8.55 -6.88 -12.68
CA PHE A 35 -8.32 -8.18 -13.28
C PHE A 35 -9.56 -9.05 -13.12
N ASP A 36 -10.03 -9.63 -14.23
CA ASP A 36 -11.13 -10.60 -14.25
C ASP A 36 -10.54 -12.03 -14.38
N PRO A 37 -10.41 -12.81 -13.29
CA PRO A 37 -9.72 -14.10 -13.34
C PRO A 37 -10.34 -15.13 -14.30
N PRO A 38 -11.69 -15.24 -14.42
CA PRO A 38 -12.32 -16.10 -15.42
C PRO A 38 -11.90 -15.84 -16.86
N SER A 39 -11.78 -14.57 -17.29
CA SER A 39 -11.43 -14.23 -18.67
C SER A 39 -9.93 -13.96 -18.89
N GLY A 40 -9.20 -13.68 -17.81
CA GLY A 40 -7.82 -13.22 -17.86
C GLY A 40 -7.67 -11.78 -18.36
N LEU A 41 -8.76 -11.00 -18.42
CA LEU A 41 -8.74 -9.62 -18.89
C LEU A 41 -8.19 -8.70 -17.80
N VAL A 42 -7.29 -7.80 -18.21
CA VAL A 42 -6.79 -6.69 -17.40
C VAL A 42 -7.43 -5.39 -17.90
N SER A 43 -7.90 -4.54 -16.98
CA SER A 43 -8.42 -3.21 -17.32
C SER A 43 -7.89 -2.14 -16.35
N ASP A 44 -8.04 -0.88 -16.73
CA ASP A 44 -7.57 0.29 -15.99
C ASP A 44 -8.72 1.14 -15.42
N THR A 45 -9.90 0.54 -15.25
CA THR A 45 -11.12 1.21 -14.79
C THR A 45 -10.93 1.88 -13.43
N SER A 46 -10.35 1.18 -12.46
CA SER A 46 -10.11 1.71 -11.11
C SER A 46 -9.03 2.79 -11.11
N ILE A 47 -7.89 2.54 -11.76
CA ILE A 47 -6.80 3.51 -11.79
C ILE A 47 -7.13 4.77 -12.60
N THR A 48 -7.98 4.67 -13.62
CA THR A 48 -8.44 5.82 -14.41
C THR A 48 -9.17 6.82 -13.53
N LYS A 49 -9.99 6.38 -12.57
CA LYS A 49 -10.68 7.29 -11.62
C LYS A 49 -9.67 8.09 -10.79
N VAL A 50 -8.59 7.44 -10.34
CA VAL A 50 -7.51 8.08 -9.58
C VAL A 50 -6.77 9.11 -10.45
N ILE A 51 -6.42 8.74 -11.69
CA ILE A 51 -5.73 9.61 -12.65
C ILE A 51 -6.58 10.83 -13.04
N SER A 52 -7.88 10.63 -13.29
CA SER A 52 -8.83 11.71 -13.56
C SER A 52 -8.86 12.70 -12.42
N TYR A 53 -8.97 12.23 -11.17
CA TYR A 53 -8.95 13.09 -10.00
C TYR A 53 -7.63 13.86 -9.85
N ILE A 54 -6.48 13.19 -10.03
CA ILE A 54 -5.15 13.84 -10.00
C ILE A 54 -5.08 14.97 -11.03
N THR A 55 -5.59 14.72 -12.23
CA THR A 55 -5.59 15.68 -13.34
C THR A 55 -6.52 16.86 -13.05
N GLU A 56 -7.76 16.60 -12.64
CA GLU A 56 -8.76 17.61 -12.32
C GLU A 56 -8.33 18.53 -11.16
N GLN A 57 -7.65 17.96 -10.18
CA GLN A 57 -7.16 18.69 -9.00
C GLN A 57 -5.75 19.29 -9.20
N ASN A 58 -5.14 19.10 -10.37
CA ASN A 58 -3.80 19.54 -10.73
C ASN A 58 -2.75 19.13 -9.67
N LEU A 59 -2.72 17.83 -9.34
CA LEU A 59 -1.87 17.27 -8.30
C LEU A 59 -0.49 16.86 -8.84
N ASN A 60 0.54 17.07 -8.00
CA ASN A 60 1.93 16.75 -8.30
C ASN A 60 2.29 15.38 -7.71
N VAL A 61 2.21 14.31 -8.51
CA VAL A 61 2.53 12.95 -8.04
C VAL A 61 4.04 12.82 -7.77
N ARG A 62 4.40 12.60 -6.51
CA ARG A 62 5.78 12.47 -6.02
C ARG A 62 6.19 11.03 -5.76
N ALA A 63 5.25 10.20 -5.32
CA ALA A 63 5.52 8.79 -5.08
C ALA A 63 4.28 7.91 -5.27
N ILE A 64 4.56 6.64 -5.56
CA ILE A 64 3.61 5.55 -5.67
C ILE A 64 4.15 4.47 -4.74
N LEU A 65 3.40 4.14 -3.69
CA LEU A 65 3.86 3.28 -2.61
C LEU A 65 3.00 2.03 -2.52
N GLU A 66 3.65 0.92 -2.22
CA GLU A 66 2.99 -0.34 -1.87
C GLU A 66 3.21 -0.62 -0.40
N THR A 67 2.16 -0.88 0.38
CA THR A 67 2.28 -1.31 1.78
C THR A 67 2.87 -2.71 1.87
N HIS A 68 2.57 -3.58 0.90
CA HIS A 68 3.11 -4.93 0.79
C HIS A 68 2.95 -5.48 -0.64
N ALA A 69 3.40 -6.72 -0.86
CA ALA A 69 3.04 -7.44 -2.07
C ALA A 69 1.64 -8.05 -1.88
N HIS A 70 0.64 -7.41 -2.51
CA HIS A 70 -0.77 -7.79 -2.42
C HIS A 70 -1.04 -9.17 -3.04
N ALA A 71 -2.04 -9.87 -2.52
CA ALA A 71 -2.41 -11.22 -2.96
C ALA A 71 -3.85 -11.29 -3.51
N ASP A 72 -4.59 -10.21 -3.37
CA ASP A 72 -6.01 -10.04 -3.66
C ASP A 72 -6.25 -9.19 -4.93
N HIS A 73 -5.33 -8.28 -5.27
CA HIS A 73 -5.40 -7.44 -6.48
C HIS A 73 -4.05 -7.33 -7.21
N LEU A 74 -4.10 -6.95 -8.50
CA LEU A 74 -2.90 -6.54 -9.24
C LEU A 74 -2.63 -5.06 -8.98
N SER A 75 -1.39 -4.70 -8.66
CA SER A 75 -1.01 -3.30 -8.52
C SER A 75 -0.93 -2.60 -9.88
N SER A 76 -1.48 -1.38 -9.97
CA SER A 76 -1.34 -0.49 -11.13
C SER A 76 -0.13 0.46 -11.03
N SER A 77 0.78 0.23 -10.08
CA SER A 77 1.97 1.06 -9.87
C SER A 77 2.85 1.23 -11.12
N GLN A 78 3.00 0.19 -11.93
CA GLN A 78 3.77 0.25 -13.17
C GLN A 78 3.05 1.08 -14.26
N VAL A 79 1.71 1.05 -14.31
CA VAL A 79 0.92 1.92 -15.20
C VAL A 79 1.10 3.37 -14.77
N LEU A 80 0.98 3.64 -13.47
CA LEU A 80 1.21 4.98 -12.92
C LEU A 80 2.63 5.48 -13.16
N LYS A 81 3.66 4.61 -13.08
CA LYS A 81 5.04 4.99 -13.38
C LYS A 81 5.27 5.36 -14.84
N GLN A 82 4.50 4.80 -15.78
CA GLN A 82 4.57 5.23 -17.18
C GLN A 82 3.98 6.64 -17.37
N ILE A 83 2.93 6.98 -16.62
CA ILE A 83 2.26 8.28 -16.66
C ILE A 83 3.05 9.35 -15.89
N TYR A 84 3.59 8.98 -14.73
CA TYR A 84 4.36 9.83 -13.82
C TYR A 84 5.80 9.31 -13.67
N PRO A 85 6.64 9.40 -14.71
CA PRO A 85 7.98 8.80 -14.71
C PRO A 85 8.90 9.34 -13.62
N ASN A 86 8.65 10.56 -13.13
CA ASN A 86 9.43 11.20 -12.07
C ASN A 86 8.97 10.82 -10.65
N ALA A 87 7.80 10.21 -10.49
CA ALA A 87 7.31 9.78 -9.17
C ALA A 87 8.13 8.58 -8.68
N ILE A 88 8.51 8.50 -7.41
CA ILE A 88 9.25 7.35 -6.87
C ILE A 88 8.30 6.17 -6.66
N LEU A 89 8.60 5.01 -7.26
CA LEU A 89 7.94 3.75 -6.90
C LEU A 89 8.65 3.09 -5.71
N GLY A 90 7.97 2.99 -4.57
CA GLY A 90 8.56 2.54 -3.31
C GLY A 90 7.84 1.37 -2.64
N ILE A 91 8.59 0.52 -1.96
CA ILE A 91 8.11 -0.59 -1.12
C ILE A 91 9.11 -0.89 0.01
N GLY A 92 8.73 -1.61 1.05
CA GLY A 92 9.65 -2.07 2.10
C GLY A 92 10.76 -2.99 1.57
N GLU A 93 11.98 -2.88 2.09
CA GLU A 93 13.13 -3.64 1.59
C GLU A 93 13.00 -5.17 1.73
N LYS A 94 12.14 -5.61 2.67
CA LYS A 94 11.83 -7.03 2.87
C LYS A 94 11.03 -7.64 1.72
N ILE A 95 10.63 -6.85 0.70
CA ILE A 95 10.12 -7.37 -0.58
C ILE A 95 11.03 -8.42 -1.19
N LYS A 96 12.35 -8.31 -0.99
CA LYS A 96 13.35 -9.30 -1.43
C LYS A 96 13.02 -10.72 -0.93
N VAL A 97 12.54 -10.84 0.32
CA VAL A 97 12.16 -12.11 0.93
C VAL A 97 10.94 -12.72 0.23
N VAL A 98 9.95 -11.89 -0.11
CA VAL A 98 8.74 -12.32 -0.82
C VAL A 98 9.12 -12.74 -2.25
N GLN A 99 9.94 -11.96 -2.94
CA GLN A 99 10.43 -12.28 -4.28
C GLN A 99 11.17 -13.61 -4.31
N GLU A 100 12.05 -13.91 -3.35
CA GLU A 100 12.74 -15.20 -3.24
C GLU A 100 11.76 -16.37 -3.09
N VAL A 101 10.77 -16.23 -2.22
CA VAL A 101 9.77 -17.27 -1.96
C VAL A 101 8.93 -17.54 -3.22
N PHE A 102 8.36 -16.50 -3.83
CA PHE A 102 7.47 -16.67 -4.97
C PHE A 102 8.22 -17.01 -6.26
N LYS A 103 9.48 -16.59 -6.42
CA LYS A 103 10.34 -17.06 -7.52
C LYS A 103 10.42 -18.58 -7.57
N GLN A 104 10.59 -19.21 -6.40
CA GLN A 104 10.65 -20.66 -6.28
C GLN A 104 9.27 -21.31 -6.51
N HIS A 105 8.22 -20.78 -5.87
CA HIS A 105 6.87 -21.35 -5.98
C HIS A 105 6.29 -21.28 -7.40
N LEU A 106 6.54 -20.20 -8.12
CA LEU A 106 6.04 -19.98 -9.48
C LEU A 106 7.01 -20.50 -10.57
N ASN A 107 8.16 -21.05 -10.17
CA ASN A 107 9.20 -21.54 -11.08
C ASN A 107 9.63 -20.50 -12.15
N ILE A 108 9.90 -19.26 -11.73
CA ILE A 108 10.24 -18.16 -12.64
C ILE A 108 11.76 -17.90 -12.60
N GLU A 109 12.50 -18.30 -13.63
CA GLU A 109 13.98 -18.20 -13.59
C GLU A 109 14.51 -16.76 -13.73
N TYR A 110 13.85 -15.93 -14.55
CA TYR A 110 14.38 -14.64 -15.01
C TYR A 110 14.14 -13.46 -14.07
N ILE A 111 13.26 -13.60 -13.07
CA ILE A 111 12.99 -12.51 -12.12
C ILE A 111 14.18 -12.33 -11.17
N LYS A 112 14.64 -11.08 -11.03
CA LYS A 112 15.57 -10.67 -9.98
C LYS A 112 14.83 -10.56 -8.65
N THR A 113 15.42 -11.05 -7.57
CA THR A 113 14.84 -11.05 -6.22
C THR A 113 15.52 -10.03 -5.30
N ASN A 114 16.15 -9.01 -5.88
CA ASN A 114 16.89 -7.97 -5.18
C ASN A 114 16.08 -6.65 -5.05
N GLY A 115 14.79 -6.67 -5.38
CA GLY A 115 13.90 -5.51 -5.33
C GLY A 115 14.16 -4.44 -6.41
N SER A 116 15.02 -4.69 -7.41
CA SER A 116 15.38 -3.67 -8.42
C SER A 116 14.25 -3.25 -9.36
N GLN A 117 13.05 -3.82 -9.20
CA GLN A 117 11.82 -3.42 -9.88
C GLN A 117 11.18 -2.16 -9.26
N PHE A 118 11.62 -1.78 -8.06
CA PHE A 118 11.19 -0.58 -7.35
C PHE A 118 12.32 0.45 -7.37
N ASP A 119 11.98 1.73 -7.45
CA ASP A 119 12.94 2.84 -7.43
C ASP A 119 13.57 3.01 -6.03
N ARG A 120 12.80 2.68 -4.98
CA ARG A 120 13.23 2.80 -3.59
C ARG A 120 12.77 1.63 -2.73
N LEU A 121 13.69 1.11 -1.92
CA LEU A 121 13.41 0.11 -0.89
C LEU A 121 13.53 0.76 0.48
N PHE A 122 12.42 0.86 1.22
CA PHE A 122 12.39 1.50 2.54
C PHE A 122 12.93 0.57 3.62
N LYS A 123 13.76 1.12 4.50
CA LYS A 123 14.21 0.45 5.71
C LYS A 123 13.21 0.65 6.85
N ASP A 124 13.28 -0.24 7.82
CA ASP A 124 12.51 -0.15 9.06
C ASP A 124 12.72 1.23 9.73
N PHE A 125 11.62 1.95 9.96
CA PHE A 125 11.56 3.28 10.57
C PHE A 125 12.24 4.41 9.80
N GLU A 126 12.52 4.21 8.50
CA GLU A 126 13.10 5.25 7.65
C GLU A 126 12.14 6.44 7.49
N GLU A 127 12.69 7.64 7.59
CA GLU A 127 11.97 8.89 7.27
C GLU A 127 12.37 9.37 5.87
N VAL A 128 11.37 9.71 5.07
CA VAL A 128 11.51 10.06 3.66
C VAL A 128 10.62 11.24 3.33
N GLU A 129 11.13 12.15 2.51
CA GLU A 129 10.37 13.28 2.01
C GLU A 129 10.02 13.09 0.53
N PHE A 130 8.77 13.40 0.20
CA PHE A 130 8.22 13.41 -1.15
C PHE A 130 7.67 14.81 -1.44
N GLY A 131 8.58 15.72 -1.81
CA GLY A 131 8.25 17.15 -1.84
C GLY A 131 8.04 17.67 -0.41
N SER A 132 6.90 18.28 -0.14
CA SER A 132 6.54 18.73 1.21
C SER A 132 6.01 17.64 2.14
N LEU A 133 5.66 16.46 1.61
CA LEU A 133 5.11 15.35 2.40
C LEU A 133 6.25 14.57 3.08
N LYS A 134 6.20 14.48 4.40
CA LYS A 134 7.12 13.66 5.20
C LYS A 134 6.45 12.34 5.58
N MET A 135 7.09 11.25 5.21
CA MET A 135 6.66 9.89 5.51
C MET A 135 7.62 9.25 6.49
N LYS A 136 7.10 8.50 7.47
CA LYS A 136 7.87 7.49 8.21
C LYS A 136 7.40 6.09 7.82
N ALA A 137 8.32 5.25 7.39
CA ALA A 137 8.06 3.87 6.99
C ALA A 137 8.17 2.94 8.21
N ILE A 138 7.04 2.57 8.81
CA ILE A 138 6.99 1.76 10.03
C ILE A 138 6.85 0.28 9.63
N PRO A 139 7.76 -0.61 10.04
CA PRO A 139 7.62 -2.03 9.74
C PRO A 139 6.42 -2.62 10.48
N THR A 140 5.56 -3.33 9.75
CA THR A 140 4.42 -4.05 10.34
C THR A 140 4.30 -5.48 9.80
N PRO A 141 5.37 -6.30 9.88
CA PRO A 141 5.33 -7.68 9.42
C PRO A 141 4.32 -8.51 10.22
N GLY A 142 3.82 -9.55 9.58
CA GLY A 142 2.94 -10.54 10.20
C GLY A 142 1.91 -11.06 9.21
N HIS A 143 1.21 -10.16 8.51
CA HIS A 143 0.39 -10.53 7.35
C HIS A 143 1.27 -11.11 6.23
N THR A 144 2.30 -10.36 5.85
CA THR A 144 3.46 -10.83 5.09
C THR A 144 4.74 -10.42 5.82
N PRO A 145 5.92 -11.01 5.52
CA PRO A 145 7.18 -10.56 6.12
C PRO A 145 7.62 -9.16 5.66
N ALA A 146 6.99 -8.60 4.63
CA ALA A 146 7.38 -7.36 3.99
C ALA A 146 6.41 -6.18 4.23
N CYS A 147 5.36 -6.39 5.02
CA CYS A 147 4.38 -5.35 5.29
C CYS A 147 5.00 -4.12 5.97
N MET A 148 4.65 -2.96 5.43
CA MET A 148 4.96 -1.64 5.94
C MET A 148 3.67 -0.87 6.20
N SER A 149 3.71 -0.02 7.22
CA SER A 149 2.74 1.04 7.43
C SER A 149 3.40 2.40 7.18
N TYR A 150 2.69 3.31 6.52
CA TYR A 150 3.25 4.61 6.16
C TYR A 150 2.59 5.72 6.97
N LEU A 151 3.37 6.44 7.79
CA LEU A 151 2.89 7.53 8.62
C LEU A 151 3.18 8.87 7.95
N PHE A 152 2.15 9.67 7.70
CA PHE A 152 2.25 11.06 7.26
C PHE A 152 1.57 11.95 8.29
N GLY A 153 2.33 12.75 9.04
CA GLY A 153 1.77 13.58 10.11
C GLY A 153 0.98 12.75 11.13
N ASP A 154 -0.35 12.93 11.16
CA ASP A 154 -1.29 12.23 12.03
C ASP A 154 -2.02 11.05 11.34
N ALA A 155 -1.67 10.70 10.10
CA ALA A 155 -2.34 9.68 9.31
C ALA A 155 -1.44 8.46 9.06
N ILE A 156 -1.83 7.29 9.56
CA ILE A 156 -1.14 6.02 9.34
C ILE A 156 -1.91 5.14 8.35
N PHE A 157 -1.24 4.72 7.28
CA PHE A 157 -1.75 3.74 6.31
C PHE A 157 -1.22 2.36 6.69
N THR A 158 -2.08 1.47 7.14
CA THR A 158 -1.66 0.22 7.81
C THR A 158 -1.51 -0.98 6.88
N GLY A 159 -1.90 -0.82 5.60
CA GLY A 159 -2.15 -1.96 4.72
C GLY A 159 -3.07 -2.96 5.45
N ASP A 160 -2.67 -4.23 5.42
CA ASP A 160 -3.42 -5.33 6.04
C ASP A 160 -2.96 -5.69 7.45
N ALA A 161 -2.24 -4.80 8.14
CA ALA A 161 -1.91 -5.04 9.55
C ALA A 161 -3.14 -4.91 10.47
N LEU A 162 -3.98 -3.90 10.21
CA LEU A 162 -5.23 -3.62 10.92
C LEU A 162 -6.34 -3.36 9.91
N PHE A 163 -7.55 -3.77 10.27
CA PHE A 163 -8.79 -3.39 9.62
C PHE A 163 -9.64 -2.55 10.57
N MET A 164 -10.85 -2.20 10.12
CA MET A 164 -11.81 -1.50 10.96
C MET A 164 -12.06 -2.27 12.27
N PRO A 165 -12.35 -1.59 13.39
CA PRO A 165 -12.43 -2.23 14.71
C PRO A 165 -13.45 -3.37 14.80
N ASP A 166 -14.50 -3.33 13.98
CA ASP A 166 -15.54 -4.34 13.88
C ASP A 166 -15.17 -5.55 13.00
N TYR A 167 -14.01 -5.51 12.34
CA TYR A 167 -13.50 -6.59 11.49
C TYR A 167 -12.21 -7.22 12.05
N GLY A 168 -11.29 -6.42 12.59
CA GLY A 168 -10.09 -6.91 13.28
C GLY A 168 -8.79 -6.73 12.49
N THR A 169 -8.13 -7.82 12.08
CA THR A 169 -6.75 -7.81 11.55
C THR A 169 -6.60 -8.64 10.29
N GLY A 170 -5.52 -8.42 9.53
CA GLY A 170 -5.14 -9.29 8.41
C GLY A 170 -4.84 -10.72 8.83
N ARG A 171 -5.06 -11.66 7.91
CA ARG A 171 -4.65 -13.07 8.05
C ARG A 171 -3.12 -13.19 8.13
N CYS A 172 -2.58 -14.29 8.67
CA CYS A 172 -1.12 -14.47 8.85
C CYS A 172 -0.59 -15.81 8.33
N ASP A 173 -1.28 -16.42 7.38
CA ASP A 173 -1.00 -17.76 6.85
C ASP A 173 -0.41 -17.73 5.42
N PHE A 174 -0.12 -16.54 4.88
CA PHE A 174 0.74 -16.44 3.70
C PHE A 174 2.14 -17.02 3.98
N PRO A 175 2.92 -17.39 2.95
CA PRO A 175 4.28 -17.84 3.13
C PRO A 175 5.11 -16.86 4.00
N LYS A 176 5.61 -17.36 5.13
CA LYS A 176 6.33 -16.59 6.17
C LYS A 176 5.49 -15.53 6.90
N GLY A 177 4.15 -15.59 6.82
CA GLY A 177 3.26 -14.87 7.72
C GLY A 177 3.35 -15.40 9.16
N SER A 178 3.04 -14.55 10.14
CA SER A 178 3.16 -14.87 11.56
C SER A 178 2.22 -14.02 12.41
N ALA A 179 1.23 -14.65 13.03
CA ALA A 179 0.30 -13.97 13.95
C ALA A 179 1.01 -13.37 15.17
N LYS A 180 2.10 -14.00 15.62
CA LYS A 180 2.95 -13.47 16.71
C LYS A 180 3.65 -12.18 16.29
N GLU A 181 4.17 -12.13 15.06
CA GLU A 181 4.78 -10.91 14.54
C GLU A 181 3.72 -9.83 14.30
N LEU A 182 2.55 -10.18 13.76
CA LEU A 182 1.47 -9.22 13.57
C LEU A 182 1.05 -8.58 14.90
N TYR A 183 0.87 -9.40 15.94
CA TYR A 183 0.55 -8.91 17.28
C TYR A 183 1.62 -7.94 17.81
N HIS A 184 2.91 -8.27 17.65
CA HIS A 184 3.99 -7.35 18.04
C HIS A 184 4.00 -6.07 17.22
N SER A 185 3.83 -6.17 15.90
CA SER A 185 3.75 -5.01 15.00
C SER A 185 2.63 -4.06 15.41
N VAL A 186 1.42 -4.59 15.63
CA VAL A 186 0.27 -3.79 16.08
C VAL A 186 0.53 -3.19 17.46
N SER A 187 0.89 -4.01 18.45
CA SER A 187 0.99 -3.55 19.84
C SER A 187 2.17 -2.61 20.10
N GLN A 188 3.32 -2.83 19.45
CA GLN A 188 4.54 -2.07 19.72
C GLN A 188 4.76 -0.91 18.75
N ASN A 189 4.30 -1.02 17.49
CA ASN A 189 4.58 -0.01 16.48
C ASN A 189 3.36 0.86 16.15
N LEU A 190 2.15 0.27 16.08
CA LEU A 190 0.94 1.03 15.74
C LEU A 190 0.27 1.62 16.97
N TYR A 191 0.05 0.83 18.02
CA TYR A 191 -0.58 1.29 19.27
C TYR A 191 0.35 2.12 20.16
N SER A 192 1.62 2.29 19.79
CA SER A 192 2.54 3.24 20.43
C SER A 192 2.48 4.64 19.81
N LEU A 193 1.75 4.82 18.71
CA LEU A 193 1.50 6.12 18.11
C LEU A 193 0.55 6.95 18.99
N PRO A 194 0.55 8.30 18.87
CA PRO A 194 -0.37 9.15 19.61
C PRO A 194 -1.85 8.76 19.43
N ASP A 195 -2.67 8.90 20.47
CA ASP A 195 -4.10 8.52 20.47
C ASP A 195 -4.93 9.21 19.38
N ASN A 196 -4.50 10.40 18.92
CA ASN A 196 -5.17 11.14 17.86
C ASN A 196 -4.72 10.74 16.44
N THR A 197 -3.90 9.69 16.30
CA THR A 197 -3.49 9.16 15.00
C THR A 197 -4.69 8.56 14.28
N ARG A 198 -4.98 9.05 13.08
CA ARG A 198 -6.02 8.54 12.18
C ARG A 198 -5.49 7.32 11.45
N VAL A 199 -6.24 6.22 11.48
CA VAL A 199 -5.87 4.95 10.85
C VAL A 199 -6.60 4.78 9.53
N PHE A 200 -5.86 4.45 8.48
CA PHE A 200 -6.36 4.19 7.13
C PHE A 200 -5.99 2.75 6.75
N VAL A 201 -7.00 1.90 6.58
CA VAL A 201 -6.85 0.46 6.37
C VAL A 201 -6.68 0.13 4.88
N GLY A 202 -5.99 -0.97 4.55
CA GLY A 202 -5.83 -1.39 3.15
C GLY A 202 -7.13 -1.88 2.50
N HIS A 203 -7.99 -2.49 3.30
CA HIS A 203 -9.27 -3.04 2.86
C HIS A 203 -10.40 -2.74 3.85
N ASP A 204 -11.62 -2.62 3.32
CA ASP A 204 -12.83 -2.60 4.12
C ASP A 204 -13.91 -3.52 3.54
N TYR A 205 -14.25 -4.56 4.30
CA TYR A 205 -15.24 -5.56 3.92
C TYR A 205 -16.65 -5.25 4.43
N SER A 206 -16.84 -4.11 5.10
CA SER A 206 -18.14 -3.58 5.53
C SER A 206 -19.06 -4.62 6.21
N PRO A 207 -18.57 -5.32 7.27
CA PRO A 207 -19.35 -6.37 7.90
C PRO A 207 -20.70 -5.84 8.37
N ASN A 208 -21.75 -6.64 8.21
CA ASN A 208 -23.14 -6.28 8.55
C ASN A 208 -23.71 -5.07 7.77
N GLY A 209 -23.13 -4.71 6.62
CA GLY A 209 -23.62 -3.61 5.79
C GLY A 209 -23.32 -2.23 6.36
N ARG A 210 -22.22 -2.08 7.10
CA ARG A 210 -21.71 -0.79 7.58
C ARG A 210 -21.37 0.11 6.38
N ASP A 211 -21.67 1.41 6.50
CA ASP A 211 -21.26 2.41 5.51
C ASP A 211 -19.73 2.64 5.53
N MET A 212 -19.15 2.90 4.35
CA MET A 212 -17.74 3.27 4.15
C MET A 212 -17.54 4.79 4.13
#